data_AF-A0A351YZW7-F1
#
_entry.id   AF-A0A351YZW7-F1
#
_cell.length_a   1.000
_cell.length_b   1.000
_cell.length_c   1.000
_cell.angle_alpha   90.00
_cell.angle_beta   90.00
_cell.angle_gamma   90.00
#
_symmetry.space_group_name_H-M   'P 1'
#
loop_
_entity.id
_entity.type
_entity.pdbx_description
1 polymer ?
#
loop_
_entity_poly.entity_id
_entity_poly.type
_entity_poly.pdbx_seq_one_letter_code
_entity_poly.pdbx_strand_id
1 'polypeptide(L)'
;MSGMYPFRRGLVKEPSAKRIQKVCSKSINSFCPVSPWFLLPLSPFSCITSFRLVFGSVIGKFFAPLYLRKIKLIRWPVKHVDHELDEKVPFRSDTVKCYMDFINIWIRPLNMLLHRYGWLQGSRHCAEFMRYLIKTYTYALKIYRHCMTTTYRTPCDQKQVKKLRAADPHYCCVPSLHISIVCLCFSFYKMLFDRENFTFMEKQRWNWELYSRAVEIGETVLYLKQHSVNCIPAALYMLTRLAPELFTASDAVRFVNDLFQKAEDVAEKDKVEIRSHIIFMYERFLLEGTTEDDWTLPITRWLDAYEAYTPSYAK
;
A
#
# COMPACT_ATOMS: atom_id res chain seq x y z
N MET A 1 17.89 15.68 -14.76
CA MET A 1 16.58 15.41 -14.11
C MET A 1 15.91 14.10 -14.55
N SER A 2 16.16 13.54 -15.74
CA SER A 2 15.55 12.25 -16.17
C SER A 2 16.09 11.00 -15.44
N GLY A 3 17.22 11.10 -14.73
CA GLY A 3 17.82 9.96 -14.02
C GLY A 3 17.29 9.72 -12.61
N MET A 4 16.67 10.72 -11.96
CA MET A 4 16.25 10.62 -10.56
C MET A 4 14.86 9.98 -10.39
N TYR A 5 13.99 10.09 -11.40
CA TYR A 5 12.63 9.52 -11.38
C TYR A 5 12.40 8.68 -12.64
N PRO A 6 12.56 7.34 -12.57
CA PRO A 6 12.64 6.47 -13.74
C PRO A 6 11.34 6.41 -14.56
N PHE A 7 10.20 6.76 -13.95
CA PHE A 7 8.90 6.73 -14.61
C PHE A 7 8.40 8.09 -15.10
N ARG A 8 9.14 9.18 -14.87
CA ARG A 8 8.76 10.49 -15.40
C ARG A 8 8.93 10.49 -16.92
N ARG A 9 7.92 10.99 -17.64
CA ARG A 9 7.96 11.11 -19.11
C ARG A 9 7.66 12.55 -19.52
N GLY A 10 8.73 13.29 -19.79
CA GLY A 10 8.67 14.68 -20.22
C GLY A 10 8.24 15.67 -19.13
N LEU A 11 8.17 16.95 -19.53
CA LEU A 11 7.64 18.02 -18.70
C LEU A 11 6.10 18.08 -18.83
N VAL A 12 5.45 18.43 -17.72
CA VAL A 12 4.00 18.67 -17.67
C VAL A 12 3.79 20.18 -17.71
N LYS A 13 2.84 20.64 -18.52
CA LYS A 13 2.51 22.08 -18.59
C LYS A 13 1.88 22.53 -17.28
N GLU A 14 2.24 23.73 -16.84
CA GLU A 14 1.68 24.31 -15.63
C GLU A 14 0.15 24.47 -15.69
N PRO A 15 -0.54 24.30 -14.56
CA PRO A 15 -1.98 24.48 -14.49
C PRO A 15 -2.35 25.97 -14.54
N SER A 16 -3.47 26.31 -15.16
CA SER A 16 -3.95 27.70 -15.16
C SER A 16 -4.40 28.15 -13.77
N ALA A 17 -4.27 29.44 -13.46
CA ALA A 17 -4.68 30.03 -12.18
C ALA A 17 -6.13 29.68 -11.79
N LYS A 18 -7.05 29.63 -12.76
CA LYS A 18 -8.45 29.22 -12.55
C LYS A 18 -8.58 27.78 -12.06
N ARG A 19 -7.77 26.85 -12.58
CA ARG A 19 -7.76 25.46 -12.12
C ARG A 19 -7.15 25.35 -10.73
N ILE A 20 -6.08 26.09 -10.47
CA ILE A 20 -5.44 26.18 -9.16
C ILE A 20 -6.47 26.60 -8.10
N GLN A 21 -7.13 27.74 -8.33
CA GLN A 21 -8.13 28.30 -7.41
C GLN A 21 -9.31 27.35 -7.17
N LYS A 22 -9.73 26.59 -8.19
CA LYS A 22 -10.85 25.63 -8.07
C LYS A 22 -10.54 24.45 -7.14
N VAL A 23 -9.26 24.08 -6.98
CA VAL A 23 -8.85 22.90 -6.21
C VAL A 23 -8.13 23.22 -4.92
N CYS A 24 -7.53 24.40 -4.79
CA CYS A 24 -6.63 24.75 -3.67
C CYS A 24 -7.30 24.74 -2.29
N SER A 25 -8.62 24.82 -2.18
CA SER A 25 -9.35 24.72 -0.91
C SER A 25 -9.92 23.33 -0.63
N LYS A 26 -9.82 22.39 -1.57
CA LYS A 26 -10.48 21.09 -1.48
C LYS A 26 -9.63 20.04 -0.77
N SER A 27 -10.27 19.24 0.08
CA SER A 27 -9.68 18.00 0.61
C SER A 27 -9.63 16.92 -0.47
N ILE A 28 -8.64 16.02 -0.38
CA ILE A 28 -8.51 14.82 -1.21
C ILE A 28 -9.78 13.96 -1.16
N ASN A 29 -10.43 13.88 0.01
CA ASN A 29 -11.64 13.09 0.18
C ASN A 29 -12.85 13.63 -0.60
N SER A 30 -12.82 14.90 -1.00
CA SER A 30 -13.89 15.50 -1.81
C SER A 30 -13.83 15.12 -3.29
N PHE A 31 -12.71 14.55 -3.75
CA PHE A 31 -12.58 14.15 -5.15
C PHE A 31 -13.27 12.82 -5.40
N CYS A 32 -13.98 12.73 -6.53
CA CYS A 32 -14.68 11.51 -6.93
C CYS A 32 -13.69 10.35 -7.17
N PRO A 33 -13.85 9.19 -6.51
CA PRO A 33 -13.01 8.02 -6.76
C PRO A 33 -13.46 7.22 -7.99
N VAL A 34 -14.55 7.61 -8.64
CA VAL A 34 -15.10 6.86 -9.79
C VAL A 34 -14.59 7.40 -11.13
N SER A 35 -14.49 8.72 -11.27
CA SER A 35 -14.11 9.36 -12.55
C SER A 35 -12.76 8.91 -13.13
N PRO A 36 -11.69 8.62 -12.35
CA PRO A 36 -10.42 8.19 -12.93
C PRO A 36 -10.52 6.86 -13.68
N TRP A 37 -11.42 5.95 -13.27
CA TRP A 37 -11.63 4.67 -13.93
C TRP A 37 -12.14 4.81 -15.37
N PHE A 38 -12.81 5.92 -15.69
CA PHE A 38 -13.30 6.21 -17.03
C PHE A 38 -12.37 7.15 -17.79
N LEU A 39 -11.85 8.18 -17.13
CA LEU A 39 -11.05 9.21 -17.80
C LEU A 39 -9.63 8.75 -18.16
N LEU A 40 -8.98 7.94 -17.32
CA LEU A 40 -7.58 7.52 -17.54
C LEU A 40 -7.43 6.49 -18.67
N PRO A 41 -8.31 5.49 -18.83
CA PRO A 41 -8.25 4.59 -19.99
C PRO A 41 -8.48 5.29 -21.33
N LEU A 42 -9.19 6.42 -21.36
CA LEU A 42 -9.48 7.17 -22.58
C LEU A 42 -8.36 8.15 -22.98
N SER A 43 -7.42 8.43 -22.08
CA SER A 43 -6.35 9.41 -22.35
C SER A 43 -5.17 8.76 -23.06
N PRO A 44 -4.60 9.39 -24.11
CA PRO A 44 -3.46 8.83 -24.84
C PRO A 44 -2.21 8.65 -23.98
N PHE A 45 -2.07 9.41 -22.89
CA PHE A 45 -0.90 9.33 -21.99
C PHE A 45 -1.01 8.22 -20.94
N SER A 46 -2.23 7.78 -20.61
CA SER A 46 -2.48 6.84 -19.52
C SER A 46 -3.20 5.56 -19.94
N CYS A 47 -3.79 5.49 -21.14
CA CYS A 47 -4.57 4.36 -21.64
C CYS A 47 -3.85 3.01 -21.43
N ILE A 48 -2.69 2.84 -22.10
CA ILE A 48 -1.89 1.61 -22.01
C ILE A 48 -1.49 1.30 -20.57
N THR A 49 -1.13 2.33 -19.79
CA THR A 49 -0.71 2.13 -18.38
C THR A 49 -1.90 1.69 -17.53
N SER A 50 -3.10 2.21 -17.78
CA SER A 50 -4.33 1.86 -17.07
C SER A 50 -4.70 0.41 -17.33
N PHE A 51 -4.69 -0.03 -18.59
CA PHE A 51 -4.94 -1.43 -18.96
C PHE A 51 -3.88 -2.37 -18.36
N ARG A 52 -2.59 -1.99 -18.40
CA ARG A 52 -1.50 -2.78 -17.78
C ARG A 52 -1.59 -2.86 -16.26
N LEU A 53 -2.07 -1.81 -15.60
CA LEU A 53 -2.31 -1.81 -14.17
C LEU A 53 -3.45 -2.78 -13.84
N VAL A 54 -4.62 -2.60 -14.44
CA VAL A 54 -5.82 -3.39 -14.12
C VAL A 54 -5.64 -4.86 -14.51
N PHE A 55 -5.44 -5.13 -15.80
CA PHE A 55 -5.41 -6.51 -16.29
C PHE A 55 -4.07 -7.17 -16.06
N GLY A 56 -2.98 -6.43 -16.32
CA GLY A 56 -1.63 -6.99 -16.24
C GLY A 56 -1.09 -7.11 -14.82
N SER A 57 -1.59 -6.35 -13.85
CA SER A 57 -1.01 -6.32 -12.49
C SER A 57 -2.03 -6.66 -11.42
N VAL A 58 -3.13 -5.91 -11.28
CA VAL A 58 -4.17 -6.19 -10.28
C VAL A 58 -4.79 -7.57 -10.53
N ILE A 59 -5.26 -7.84 -11.75
CA ILE A 59 -5.82 -9.15 -12.10
C ILE A 59 -4.70 -10.17 -12.25
N GLY A 60 -3.76 -9.96 -13.18
CA GLY A 60 -2.78 -10.98 -13.57
C GLY A 60 -1.74 -11.34 -12.49
N LYS A 61 -1.36 -10.42 -11.60
CA LYS A 61 -0.29 -10.65 -10.61
C LYS A 61 -0.76 -10.76 -9.17
N PHE A 62 -2.02 -10.43 -8.88
CA PHE A 62 -2.58 -10.54 -7.53
C PHE A 62 -3.81 -11.45 -7.50
N PHE A 63 -4.92 -11.06 -8.13
CA PHE A 63 -6.15 -11.85 -8.04
C PHE A 63 -6.04 -13.22 -8.73
N ALA A 64 -5.50 -13.30 -9.95
CA ALA A 64 -5.39 -14.56 -10.66
C ALA A 64 -4.57 -15.59 -9.86
N PRO A 65 -3.35 -15.31 -9.36
CA PRO A 65 -2.64 -16.24 -8.49
C PRO A 65 -3.44 -16.67 -7.25
N LEU A 66 -4.08 -15.73 -6.54
CA LEU A 66 -4.90 -16.01 -5.35
C LEU A 66 -6.01 -17.02 -5.65
N TYR A 67 -6.77 -16.78 -6.72
CA TYR A 67 -7.89 -17.64 -7.09
C TYR A 67 -7.42 -18.97 -7.67
N LEU A 68 -6.39 -18.97 -8.53
CA LEU A 68 -5.77 -20.20 -9.04
C LEU A 68 -5.26 -21.09 -7.90
N ARG A 69 -4.71 -20.51 -6.83
CA ARG A 69 -4.30 -21.25 -5.64
C ARG A 69 -5.49 -21.80 -4.87
N LYS A 70 -6.56 -21.01 -4.72
CA LYS A 70 -7.82 -21.41 -4.07
C LYS A 70 -8.45 -22.62 -4.77
N ILE A 71 -8.46 -22.63 -6.10
CA ILE A 71 -8.98 -23.75 -6.91
C ILE A 71 -7.93 -24.84 -7.20
N LYS A 72 -6.77 -24.78 -6.54
CA LYS A 72 -5.68 -25.78 -6.60
C LYS A 72 -5.06 -25.99 -8.00
N LEU A 73 -5.18 -25.03 -8.92
CA LEU A 73 -4.49 -25.06 -10.23
C LEU A 73 -3.00 -24.73 -10.10
N ILE A 74 -2.62 -23.92 -9.12
CA ILE A 74 -1.21 -23.73 -8.73
C ILE A 74 -0.98 -24.30 -7.34
N ARG A 75 0.23 -24.82 -7.09
CA ARG A 75 0.61 -25.51 -5.86
C ARG A 75 1.69 -24.79 -5.05
N TRP A 76 1.77 -23.46 -5.16
CA TRP A 76 2.71 -22.69 -4.35
C TRP A 76 2.43 -22.91 -2.85
N PRO A 77 3.49 -23.04 -2.02
CA PRO A 77 3.32 -23.30 -0.60
C PRO A 77 2.58 -22.12 0.06
N VAL A 78 1.80 -22.41 1.10
CA VAL A 78 1.05 -21.41 1.86
C VAL A 78 1.48 -21.53 3.32
N LYS A 79 1.92 -20.42 3.93
CA LYS A 79 2.33 -20.36 5.34
C LYS A 79 1.46 -19.37 6.12
N HIS A 80 1.11 -19.74 7.36
CA HIS A 80 0.51 -18.81 8.32
C HIS A 80 1.63 -17.97 8.94
N VAL A 81 1.48 -16.64 8.87
CA VAL A 81 2.53 -15.69 9.28
C VAL A 81 2.13 -14.85 10.49
N ASP A 82 1.06 -15.23 11.18
CA ASP A 82 0.63 -14.63 12.45
C ASP A 82 1.77 -14.67 13.48
N HIS A 83 1.77 -13.73 14.41
CA HIS A 83 2.72 -13.54 15.50
C HIS A 83 1.97 -13.36 16.83
N GLU A 84 2.60 -13.62 17.97
CA GLU A 84 1.98 -13.40 19.30
C GLU A 84 1.48 -11.97 19.52
N LEU A 85 2.20 -10.99 18.95
CA LEU A 85 1.83 -9.57 19.02
C LEU A 85 0.54 -9.27 18.25
N ASP A 86 0.12 -10.12 17.31
CA ASP A 86 -1.17 -9.96 16.66
C ASP A 86 -2.33 -10.14 17.65
N GLU A 87 -2.16 -10.89 18.75
CA GLU A 87 -3.21 -11.03 19.77
C GLU A 87 -3.45 -9.75 20.56
N LYS A 88 -2.43 -8.88 20.65
CA LYS A 88 -2.49 -7.62 21.40
C LYS A 88 -3.24 -6.52 20.66
N VAL A 89 -3.44 -6.68 19.36
CA VAL A 89 -4.31 -5.79 18.58
C VAL A 89 -5.73 -6.33 18.66
N PRO A 90 -6.72 -5.60 19.20
CA PRO A 90 -8.08 -6.11 19.25
C PRO A 90 -8.67 -6.30 17.85
N PHE A 91 -9.62 -7.22 17.69
CA PHE A 91 -10.38 -7.30 16.44
C PHE A 91 -11.46 -6.21 16.41
N ARG A 92 -11.44 -5.33 15.40
CA ARG A 92 -12.39 -4.22 15.26
C ARG A 92 -13.14 -4.25 13.94
N SER A 93 -14.34 -4.80 13.93
CA SER A 93 -15.15 -4.92 12.72
C SER A 93 -15.76 -3.60 12.25
N ASP A 94 -15.84 -2.58 13.11
CA ASP A 94 -16.27 -1.22 12.81
C ASP A 94 -15.32 -0.49 11.84
N THR A 95 -14.05 -0.89 11.82
CA THR A 95 -13.01 -0.30 10.94
C THR A 95 -13.10 -0.77 9.49
N VAL A 96 -13.99 -1.72 9.15
CA VAL A 96 -14.13 -2.28 7.80
C VAL A 96 -14.39 -1.22 6.72
N LYS A 97 -15.05 -0.11 7.06
CA LYS A 97 -15.25 1.00 6.12
C LYS A 97 -13.94 1.68 5.74
N CYS A 98 -13.03 1.88 6.71
CA CYS A 98 -11.71 2.44 6.45
C CYS A 98 -10.89 1.48 5.57
N TYR A 99 -10.97 0.17 5.84
CA TYR A 99 -10.33 -0.85 5.01
C TYR A 99 -10.82 -0.80 3.55
N MET A 100 -12.14 -0.75 3.34
CA MET A 100 -12.72 -0.71 2.00
C MET A 100 -12.39 0.59 1.26
N ASP A 101 -12.02 1.66 1.98
CA ASP A 101 -11.56 2.92 1.39
C ASP A 101 -10.12 2.84 0.84
N PHE A 102 -9.42 1.72 1.05
CA PHE A 102 -8.06 1.48 0.54
C PHE A 102 -7.92 1.73 -0.97
N ILE A 103 -8.89 1.35 -1.80
CA ILE A 103 -8.79 1.62 -3.24
C ILE A 103 -8.95 3.13 -3.50
N ASN A 104 -9.82 3.79 -2.75
CA ASN A 104 -10.12 5.20 -2.98
C ASN A 104 -8.98 6.11 -2.54
N ILE A 105 -8.19 5.74 -1.53
CA ILE A 105 -7.07 6.58 -1.04
C ILE A 105 -6.08 6.95 -2.15
N TRP A 106 -5.80 6.03 -3.08
CA TRP A 106 -4.85 6.26 -4.16
C TRP A 106 -5.52 6.66 -5.48
N ILE A 107 -6.83 6.44 -5.62
CA ILE A 107 -7.60 6.90 -6.78
C ILE A 107 -8.01 8.38 -6.67
N ARG A 108 -8.46 8.85 -5.49
CA ARG A 108 -8.90 10.25 -5.31
C ARG A 108 -7.80 11.27 -5.68
N PRO A 109 -6.52 11.05 -5.32
CA PRO A 109 -5.42 11.90 -5.77
C PRO A 109 -5.23 11.93 -7.29
N LEU A 110 -5.52 10.83 -8.01
CA LEU A 110 -5.51 10.84 -9.48
C LEU A 110 -6.57 11.80 -10.02
N ASN A 111 -7.77 11.76 -9.45
CA ASN A 111 -8.82 12.69 -9.84
C ASN A 111 -8.44 14.15 -9.49
N MET A 112 -7.81 14.38 -8.34
CA MET A 112 -7.26 15.68 -7.97
C MET A 112 -6.29 16.20 -9.05
N LEU A 113 -5.38 15.37 -9.56
CA LEU A 113 -4.46 15.74 -10.63
C LEU A 113 -5.19 16.07 -11.95
N LEU A 114 -6.22 15.31 -12.31
CA LEU A 114 -7.06 15.59 -13.49
C LEU A 114 -7.77 16.94 -13.39
N HIS A 115 -8.23 17.32 -12.20
CA HIS A 115 -8.81 18.63 -11.96
C HIS A 115 -7.76 19.75 -11.96
N ARG A 116 -6.62 19.54 -11.27
CA ARG A 116 -5.52 20.50 -11.13
C ARG A 116 -4.89 20.85 -12.48
N TYR A 117 -4.43 19.84 -13.22
CA TYR A 117 -3.66 20.03 -14.46
C TYR A 117 -4.52 19.93 -15.73
N GLY A 118 -5.76 19.45 -15.60
CA GLY A 118 -6.58 19.09 -16.76
C GLY A 118 -6.34 17.68 -17.22
N TRP A 119 -7.27 17.17 -18.02
CA TRP A 119 -7.32 15.76 -18.36
C TRP A 119 -6.03 15.25 -18.99
N LEU A 120 -5.49 15.95 -19.99
CA LEU A 120 -4.26 15.53 -20.68
C LEU A 120 -3.02 15.59 -19.79
N GLN A 121 -2.77 16.73 -19.15
CA GLN A 121 -1.56 16.94 -18.33
C GLN A 121 -1.62 16.14 -17.02
N GLY A 122 -2.77 16.14 -16.35
CA GLY A 122 -3.02 15.31 -15.17
C GLY A 122 -2.83 13.83 -15.46
N SER A 123 -3.29 13.35 -16.62
CA SER A 123 -3.09 11.94 -17.02
C SER A 123 -1.61 11.54 -17.11
N ARG A 124 -0.69 12.47 -17.40
CA ARG A 124 0.76 12.17 -17.44
C ARG A 124 1.28 11.83 -16.04
N HIS A 125 0.92 12.63 -15.04
CA HIS A 125 1.24 12.36 -13.64
C HIS A 125 0.55 11.10 -13.13
N CYS A 126 -0.72 10.90 -13.48
CA CYS A 126 -1.43 9.67 -13.15
C CYS A 126 -0.74 8.44 -13.74
N ALA A 127 -0.30 8.51 -15.01
CA ALA A 127 0.43 7.42 -15.63
C ALA A 127 1.79 7.15 -14.97
N GLU A 128 2.48 8.18 -14.47
CA GLU A 128 3.71 8.03 -13.69
C GLU A 128 3.46 7.23 -12.40
N PHE A 129 2.45 7.62 -11.62
CA PHE A 129 2.06 6.89 -10.41
C PHE A 129 1.65 5.44 -10.70
N MET A 130 0.83 5.22 -11.73
CA MET A 130 0.38 3.88 -12.11
C MET A 130 1.55 2.97 -12.53
N ARG A 131 2.64 3.51 -13.07
CA ARG A 131 3.86 2.70 -13.34
C ARG A 131 4.53 2.23 -12.05
N TYR A 132 4.58 3.06 -11.01
CA TYR A 132 5.04 2.61 -9.68
C TYR A 132 4.12 1.54 -9.09
N LEU A 133 2.80 1.68 -9.22
CA LEU A 133 1.85 0.64 -8.80
C LEU A 133 2.10 -0.69 -9.53
N ILE A 134 2.24 -0.66 -10.86
CA ILE A 134 2.58 -1.86 -11.66
C ILE A 134 3.88 -2.52 -11.16
N LYS A 135 4.91 -1.73 -10.86
CA LYS A 135 6.17 -2.23 -10.30
C LYS A 135 5.93 -2.89 -8.94
N THR A 136 5.10 -2.28 -8.08
CA THR A 136 4.78 -2.77 -6.73
C THR A 136 4.13 -4.15 -6.78
N TYR A 137 3.12 -4.33 -7.62
CA TYR A 137 2.51 -5.66 -7.85
C TYR A 137 3.51 -6.69 -8.40
N THR A 138 4.43 -6.25 -9.27
CA THR A 138 5.43 -7.13 -9.87
C THR A 138 6.47 -7.59 -8.83
N TYR A 139 6.90 -6.70 -7.94
CA TYR A 139 7.82 -7.03 -6.86
C TYR A 139 7.16 -7.97 -5.85
N ALA A 140 5.94 -7.66 -5.40
CA ALA A 140 5.22 -8.50 -4.46
C ALA A 140 5.01 -9.93 -4.99
N LEU A 141 4.69 -10.07 -6.29
CA LEU A 141 4.54 -11.38 -6.94
C LEU A 141 5.81 -12.25 -6.84
N LYS A 142 7.02 -11.67 -6.82
CA LYS A 142 8.25 -12.47 -6.67
C LYS A 142 8.25 -13.24 -5.36
N ILE A 143 7.87 -12.60 -4.26
CA ILE A 143 7.73 -13.25 -2.95
C ILE A 143 6.56 -14.24 -2.95
N TYR A 144 5.40 -13.84 -3.48
CA TYR A 144 4.21 -14.72 -3.50
C TYR A 144 4.43 -16.02 -4.30
N ARG A 145 5.29 -15.99 -5.32
CA ARG A 145 5.68 -17.18 -6.09
C ARG A 145 6.57 -18.14 -5.31
N HIS A 146 7.41 -17.61 -4.41
CA HIS A 146 8.22 -18.41 -3.50
C HIS A 146 7.33 -19.07 -2.45
N CYS A 147 6.57 -18.26 -1.72
CA CYS A 147 5.63 -18.72 -0.72
C CYS A 147 4.46 -17.74 -0.59
N MET A 148 3.26 -18.26 -0.76
CA MET A 148 2.03 -17.55 -0.41
C MET A 148 1.86 -17.53 1.11
N THR A 149 1.21 -16.49 1.63
CA THR A 149 1.10 -16.27 3.07
C THR A 149 -0.29 -15.81 3.46
N THR A 150 -0.77 -16.30 4.59
CA THR A 150 -2.11 -16.03 5.12
C THR A 150 -2.05 -15.74 6.62
N THR A 151 -3.15 -15.26 7.19
CA THR A 151 -3.30 -15.08 8.64
C THR A 151 -4.62 -15.65 9.14
N TYR A 152 -4.70 -15.98 10.42
CA TYR A 152 -5.95 -16.40 11.02
C TYR A 152 -6.92 -15.21 11.13
N ARG A 153 -8.19 -15.44 10.80
CA ARG A 153 -9.25 -14.43 10.83
C ARG A 153 -10.21 -14.71 11.99
N THR A 154 -10.35 -13.77 12.93
CA THR A 154 -11.33 -13.86 14.02
C THR A 154 -12.75 -14.06 13.47
N PRO A 155 -13.57 -15.01 13.98
CA PRO A 155 -14.96 -15.16 13.57
C PRO A 155 -15.75 -13.85 13.70
N CYS A 156 -16.59 -13.53 12.72
CA CYS A 156 -17.36 -12.28 12.73
C CYS A 156 -18.63 -12.40 11.88
N ASP A 157 -19.77 -12.01 12.45
CA ASP A 157 -21.07 -12.07 11.79
C ASP A 157 -21.47 -10.82 11.00
N GLN A 158 -20.68 -9.75 11.10
CA GLN A 158 -20.96 -8.51 10.38
C GLN A 158 -20.94 -8.74 8.85
N LYS A 159 -22.05 -8.40 8.20
CA LYS A 159 -22.28 -8.63 6.75
C LYS A 159 -21.16 -8.08 5.87
N GLN A 160 -20.64 -6.89 6.19
CA GLN A 160 -19.58 -6.25 5.41
C GLN A 160 -18.26 -7.03 5.50
N VAL A 161 -17.90 -7.50 6.70
CA VAL A 161 -16.72 -8.35 6.93
C VAL A 161 -16.86 -9.69 6.22
N LYS A 162 -18.04 -10.32 6.28
CA LYS A 162 -18.32 -11.55 5.53
C LYS A 162 -18.15 -11.37 4.01
N LYS A 163 -18.67 -10.28 3.44
CA LYS A 163 -18.52 -9.95 2.01
C LYS A 163 -17.04 -9.76 1.64
N LEU A 164 -16.30 -9.02 2.44
CA LEU A 164 -14.85 -8.83 2.25
C LEU A 164 -14.13 -10.19 2.21
N ARG A 165 -14.37 -11.04 3.21
CA ARG A 165 -13.72 -12.36 3.31
C ARG A 165 -14.11 -13.32 2.19
N ALA A 166 -15.34 -13.23 1.67
CA ALA A 166 -15.77 -14.03 0.52
C ALA A 166 -15.05 -13.63 -0.78
N ALA A 167 -14.80 -12.33 -0.95
CA ALA A 167 -14.13 -11.78 -2.13
C ALA A 167 -12.60 -11.90 -2.07
N ASP A 168 -12.01 -12.15 -0.90
CA ASP A 168 -10.57 -12.27 -0.73
C ASP A 168 -10.15 -13.67 -0.23
N PRO A 169 -9.59 -14.52 -1.13
CA PRO A 169 -8.97 -15.79 -0.78
C PRO A 169 -7.81 -15.71 0.22
N HIS A 170 -7.18 -14.54 0.37
CA HIS A 170 -6.26 -14.21 1.47
C HIS A 170 -4.97 -15.04 1.55
N TYR A 171 -4.28 -15.21 0.42
CA TYR A 171 -3.01 -15.94 0.33
C TYR A 171 -1.78 -15.06 -0.03
N CYS A 172 -1.92 -13.74 -0.01
CA CYS A 172 -0.87 -12.81 -0.42
C CYS A 172 -0.62 -11.73 0.66
N CYS A 173 -0.35 -12.16 1.90
CA CYS A 173 -0.16 -11.26 3.03
C CYS A 173 1.23 -10.61 3.07
N VAL A 174 2.29 -11.38 2.82
CA VAL A 174 3.70 -10.94 2.86
C VAL A 174 4.29 -10.88 1.46
N PRO A 175 4.81 -9.73 1.02
CA PRO A 175 4.69 -8.41 1.65
C PRO A 175 3.27 -7.86 1.54
N SER A 176 2.87 -7.00 2.48
CA SER A 176 1.55 -6.38 2.44
C SER A 176 1.44 -5.36 1.32
N LEU A 177 0.63 -5.66 0.30
CA LEU A 177 0.34 -4.71 -0.78
C LEU A 177 -0.46 -3.49 -0.28
N HIS A 178 -1.30 -3.65 0.73
CA HIS A 178 -2.03 -2.53 1.33
C HIS A 178 -1.05 -1.49 1.88
N ILE A 179 -0.12 -1.93 2.73
CA ILE A 179 0.93 -1.08 3.32
C ILE A 179 1.80 -0.47 2.23
N SER A 180 2.28 -1.29 1.28
CA SER A 180 3.16 -0.84 0.21
C SER A 180 2.51 0.25 -0.65
N ILE A 181 1.22 0.10 -0.99
CA ILE A 181 0.50 1.03 -1.84
C ILE A 181 0.17 2.33 -1.09
N VAL A 182 -0.27 2.28 0.18
CA VAL A 182 -0.53 3.52 0.93
C VAL A 182 0.75 4.30 1.20
N CYS A 183 1.86 3.61 1.48
CA CYS A 183 3.16 4.23 1.66
C CYS A 183 3.69 4.86 0.37
N LEU A 184 3.63 4.11 -0.73
CA LEU A 184 3.96 4.64 -2.06
C LEU A 184 3.11 5.85 -2.41
N CYS A 185 1.83 5.85 -2.04
CA CYS A 185 0.91 6.95 -2.33
C CYS A 185 1.39 8.25 -1.69
N PHE A 186 1.54 8.32 -0.36
CA PHE A 186 1.94 9.57 0.28
C PHE A 186 3.35 10.01 -0.18
N SER A 187 4.28 9.07 -0.38
CA SER A 187 5.64 9.38 -0.82
C SER A 187 5.68 9.93 -2.24
N PHE A 188 4.97 9.31 -3.17
CA PHE A 188 4.89 9.79 -4.54
C PHE A 188 4.28 11.19 -4.61
N TYR A 189 3.19 11.43 -3.88
CA TYR A 189 2.53 12.73 -3.92
C TYR A 189 3.32 13.81 -3.19
N LYS A 190 4.00 13.49 -2.09
CA LYS A 190 4.95 14.41 -1.46
C LYS A 190 6.02 14.88 -2.44
N MET A 191 6.67 13.92 -3.12
CA MET A 191 7.65 14.22 -4.18
C MET A 191 7.02 15.07 -5.29
N LEU A 192 5.83 14.70 -5.76
CA LEU A 192 5.15 15.41 -6.83
C LEU A 192 4.81 16.85 -6.43
N PHE A 193 4.38 17.06 -5.20
CA PHE A 193 4.05 18.40 -4.71
C PHE A 193 5.29 19.26 -4.55
N ASP A 194 6.44 18.66 -4.22
CA ASP A 194 7.71 19.38 -4.18
C ASP A 194 8.28 19.68 -5.55
N ARG A 195 8.12 18.76 -6.48
CA ARG A 195 8.62 18.87 -7.85
C ARG A 195 7.84 19.84 -8.72
N GLU A 196 6.53 19.89 -8.53
CA GLU A 196 5.64 20.75 -9.32
C GLU A 196 5.20 21.97 -8.48
N ASN A 197 4.70 23.02 -9.14
CA ASN A 197 4.39 24.31 -8.52
C ASN A 197 3.10 24.29 -7.67
N PHE A 198 3.08 23.47 -6.61
CA PHE A 198 2.07 23.48 -5.56
C PHE A 198 2.42 24.51 -4.48
N THR A 199 1.39 25.18 -3.96
CA THR A 199 1.57 26.16 -2.89
C THR A 199 1.93 25.48 -1.57
N PHE A 200 2.56 26.20 -0.65
CA PHE A 200 2.91 25.70 0.69
C PHE A 200 1.68 25.13 1.44
N MET A 201 0.55 25.82 1.37
CA MET A 201 -0.69 25.38 2.02
C MET A 201 -1.27 24.11 1.41
N GLU A 202 -1.19 23.95 0.08
CA GLU A 202 -1.61 22.73 -0.61
C GLU A 202 -0.74 21.54 -0.19
N LYS A 203 0.59 21.74 -0.18
CA LYS A 203 1.56 20.73 0.25
C LYS A 203 1.28 20.25 1.66
N GLN A 204 1.18 21.17 2.63
CA GLN A 204 0.95 20.81 4.02
C GLN A 204 -0.33 19.98 4.18
N ARG A 205 -1.46 20.50 3.69
CA ARG A 205 -2.75 19.84 3.86
C ARG A 205 -2.79 18.47 3.19
N TRP A 206 -2.42 18.38 1.92
CA TRP A 206 -2.54 17.13 1.18
C TRP A 206 -1.50 16.08 1.59
N ASN A 207 -0.29 16.48 1.98
CA ASN A 207 0.66 15.55 2.60
C ASN A 207 0.11 14.99 3.91
N TRP A 208 -0.45 15.85 4.76
CA TRP A 208 -1.05 15.41 6.02
C TRP A 208 -2.24 14.47 5.81
N GLU A 209 -3.16 14.82 4.91
CA GLU A 209 -4.34 13.99 4.58
C GLU A 209 -3.93 12.60 4.06
N LEU A 210 -2.96 12.53 3.13
CA LEU A 210 -2.50 11.25 2.59
C LEU A 210 -1.77 10.41 3.64
N TYR A 211 -0.91 11.03 4.43
CA TYR A 211 -0.12 10.33 5.42
C TYR A 211 -0.97 9.82 6.58
N SER A 212 -1.86 10.65 7.15
CA SER A 212 -2.78 10.25 8.21
C SER A 212 -3.65 9.07 7.77
N ARG A 213 -4.18 9.10 6.53
CA ARG A 213 -4.98 7.99 6.00
C ARG A 213 -4.16 6.74 5.73
N ALA A 214 -2.88 6.87 5.38
CA ALA A 214 -2.00 5.71 5.24
C ALA A 214 -1.79 5.00 6.59
N VAL A 215 -1.59 5.76 7.68
CA VAL A 215 -1.47 5.21 9.03
C VAL A 215 -2.77 4.53 9.47
N GLU A 216 -3.93 5.18 9.28
CA GLU A 216 -5.23 4.60 9.63
C GLU A 216 -5.50 3.27 8.89
N ILE A 217 -5.17 3.17 7.60
CA ILE A 217 -5.29 1.91 6.85
C ILE A 217 -4.29 0.89 7.39
N GLY A 218 -3.06 1.30 7.70
CA GLY A 218 -2.02 0.43 8.26
C GLY A 218 -2.44 -0.21 9.59
N GLU A 219 -3.11 0.53 10.46
CA GLU A 219 -3.71 -0.01 11.68
C GLU A 219 -4.91 -0.91 11.35
N THR A 220 -5.78 -0.46 10.43
CA THR A 220 -7.01 -1.17 10.07
C THR A 220 -6.75 -2.57 9.51
N VAL A 221 -5.68 -2.78 8.74
CA VAL A 221 -5.34 -4.12 8.24
C VAL A 221 -5.00 -5.10 9.36
N LEU A 222 -4.46 -4.62 10.48
CA LEU A 222 -4.19 -5.40 11.68
C LEU A 222 -5.44 -5.59 12.53
N TYR A 223 -6.23 -4.52 12.71
CA TYR A 223 -7.53 -4.57 13.41
C TYR A 223 -8.50 -5.59 12.80
N LEU A 224 -8.49 -5.76 11.46
CA LEU A 224 -9.37 -6.72 10.77
C LEU A 224 -8.76 -8.11 10.61
N LYS A 225 -7.57 -8.35 11.15
CA LYS A 225 -6.78 -9.59 10.97
C LYS A 225 -6.63 -9.97 9.50
N GLN A 226 -6.44 -8.96 8.65
CA GLN A 226 -6.14 -9.15 7.23
C GLN A 226 -4.63 -9.28 7.00
N HIS A 227 -3.83 -8.69 7.88
CA HIS A 227 -2.39 -8.78 7.88
C HIS A 227 -1.91 -9.02 9.31
N SER A 228 -0.72 -9.60 9.42
CA SER A 228 0.04 -9.71 10.66
C SER A 228 0.99 -8.54 10.79
N VAL A 229 1.43 -8.23 12.01
CA VAL A 229 2.59 -7.35 12.27
C VAL A 229 3.81 -7.74 11.45
N ASN A 230 3.98 -9.02 11.10
CA ASN A 230 5.07 -9.50 10.23
C ASN A 230 4.95 -9.07 8.76
N CYS A 231 3.75 -8.70 8.29
CA CYS A 231 3.50 -8.31 6.90
C CYS A 231 3.97 -6.88 6.59
N ILE A 232 3.96 -6.01 7.61
CA ILE A 232 4.36 -4.60 7.51
C ILE A 232 5.85 -4.43 7.20
N PRO A 233 6.82 -5.00 7.96
CA PRO A 233 8.24 -4.77 7.71
C PRO A 233 8.68 -5.22 6.31
N ALA A 234 8.16 -6.36 5.83
CA ALA A 234 8.45 -6.85 4.49
C ALA A 234 7.92 -5.91 3.39
N ALA A 235 6.76 -5.27 3.61
CA ALA A 235 6.20 -4.28 2.70
C ALA A 235 7.07 -3.01 2.62
N LEU A 236 7.48 -2.50 3.79
CA LEU A 236 8.32 -1.30 3.87
C LEU A 236 9.71 -1.55 3.25
N TYR A 237 10.31 -2.71 3.55
CA TYR A 237 11.58 -3.13 2.95
C TYR A 237 11.47 -3.25 1.43
N MET A 238 10.46 -3.96 0.91
CA MET A 238 10.21 -4.04 -0.53
C MET A 238 10.12 -2.65 -1.16
N LEU A 239 9.39 -1.71 -0.52
CA LEU A 239 9.20 -0.38 -1.06
C LEU A 239 10.51 0.43 -1.10
N THR A 240 11.35 0.33 -0.08
CA THR A 240 12.68 0.99 -0.08
C THR A 240 13.62 0.47 -1.17
N ARG A 241 13.47 -0.80 -1.58
CA ARG A 241 14.23 -1.39 -2.69
C ARG A 241 13.62 -1.03 -4.05
N LEU A 242 12.30 -0.89 -4.10
CA LEU A 242 11.55 -0.64 -5.33
C LEU A 242 11.65 0.82 -5.79
N ALA A 243 11.49 1.77 -4.88
CA ALA A 243 11.46 3.20 -5.16
C ALA A 243 12.25 3.98 -4.09
N PRO A 244 13.59 3.76 -3.96
CA PRO A 244 14.42 4.47 -3.00
C PRO A 244 14.38 6.01 -3.20
N GLU A 245 14.08 6.47 -4.41
CA GLU A 245 13.90 7.88 -4.75
C GLU A 245 12.59 8.48 -4.21
N LEU A 246 11.63 7.66 -3.78
CA LEU A 246 10.34 8.11 -3.23
C LEU A 246 10.18 7.78 -1.75
N PHE A 247 10.69 6.63 -1.31
CA PHE A 247 10.43 6.09 0.02
C PHE A 247 11.73 5.65 0.69
N THR A 248 12.12 6.38 1.73
CA THR A 248 13.39 6.17 2.44
C THR A 248 13.21 5.30 3.68
N ALA A 249 14.33 4.86 4.27
CA ALA A 249 14.29 4.19 5.57
C ALA A 249 13.72 5.07 6.69
N SER A 250 13.98 6.39 6.63
CA SER A 250 13.38 7.34 7.56
C SER A 250 11.86 7.41 7.42
N ASP A 251 11.33 7.35 6.19
CA ASP A 251 9.88 7.31 5.96
C ASP A 251 9.25 6.03 6.51
N ALA A 252 9.95 4.89 6.39
CA ALA A 252 9.52 3.61 6.97
C ALA A 252 9.45 3.68 8.50
N VAL A 253 10.52 4.11 9.17
CA VAL A 253 10.56 4.22 10.63
C VAL A 253 9.52 5.22 11.14
N ARG A 254 9.35 6.37 10.46
CA ARG A 254 8.29 7.33 10.83
C ARG A 254 6.90 6.70 10.73
N PHE A 255 6.60 6.03 9.61
CA PHE A 255 5.33 5.33 9.44
C PHE A 255 5.05 4.34 10.55
N VAL A 256 6.04 3.54 10.96
CA VAL A 256 5.88 2.56 12.03
C VAL A 256 5.68 3.24 13.38
N ASN A 257 6.43 4.29 13.70
CA ASN A 257 6.31 5.00 14.97
C ASN A 257 4.92 5.60 15.20
N ASP A 258 4.25 5.99 14.12
CA ASP A 258 2.91 6.59 14.15
C ASP A 258 1.78 5.54 14.21
N LEU A 259 2.06 4.25 13.95
CA LEU A 259 1.06 3.18 14.10
C LEU A 259 0.63 3.04 15.56
N PHE A 260 -0.69 2.99 15.77
CA PHE A 260 -1.38 2.89 17.05
C PHE A 260 -1.08 4.02 18.04
N GLN A 261 -0.39 5.09 17.62
CA GLN A 261 -0.02 6.18 18.50
C GLN A 261 -1.25 6.79 19.20
N LYS A 262 -2.37 6.89 18.48
CA LYS A 262 -3.64 7.45 18.96
C LYS A 262 -4.69 6.39 19.32
N ALA A 263 -4.34 5.10 19.28
CA ALA A 263 -5.27 4.03 19.61
C ALA A 263 -5.51 3.99 21.12
N GLU A 264 -6.76 4.02 21.58
CA GLU A 264 -7.06 3.96 23.02
C GLU A 264 -7.28 2.51 23.52
N ASP A 265 -7.46 1.59 22.57
CA ASP A 265 -7.84 0.19 22.76
C ASP A 265 -6.67 -0.79 22.61
N VAL A 266 -5.45 -0.27 22.47
CA VAL A 266 -4.19 -1.03 22.53
C VAL A 266 -3.40 -0.49 23.71
N ALA A 267 -2.94 -1.35 24.62
CA ALA A 267 -2.18 -0.90 25.78
C ALA A 267 -0.85 -0.24 25.37
N GLU A 268 -0.40 0.81 26.08
CA GLU A 268 0.82 1.54 25.72
C GLU A 268 2.05 0.65 25.59
N LYS A 269 2.21 -0.31 26.50
CA LYS A 269 3.28 -1.32 26.43
C LYS A 269 3.21 -2.13 25.14
N ASP A 270 2.01 -2.57 24.76
CA ASP A 270 1.81 -3.36 23.55
C ASP A 270 2.04 -2.54 22.27
N LYS A 271 1.65 -1.25 22.26
CA LYS A 271 2.00 -0.34 21.16
C LYS A 271 3.50 -0.25 20.96
N VAL A 272 4.28 -0.14 22.04
CA VAL A 272 5.75 -0.07 21.98
C VAL A 272 6.32 -1.39 21.46
N GLU A 273 5.85 -2.53 21.97
CA GLU A 273 6.33 -3.85 21.52
C GLU A 273 6.01 -4.12 20.04
N ILE A 274 4.79 -3.82 19.59
CA ILE A 274 4.39 -3.95 18.18
C ILE A 274 5.30 -3.11 17.28
N ARG A 275 5.49 -1.84 17.60
CA ARG A 275 6.34 -0.94 16.80
C ARG A 275 7.80 -1.38 16.80
N SER A 276 8.32 -1.78 17.96
CA SER A 276 9.69 -2.26 18.12
C SER A 276 9.93 -3.53 17.29
N HIS A 277 8.98 -4.48 17.30
CA HIS A 277 9.05 -5.69 16.48
C HIS A 277 9.06 -5.37 14.98
N ILE A 278 8.16 -4.50 14.53
CA ILE A 278 8.10 -4.10 13.12
C ILE A 278 9.40 -3.41 12.70
N ILE A 279 9.94 -2.49 13.52
CA ILE A 279 11.22 -1.81 13.26
C ILE A 279 12.36 -2.82 13.21
N PHE A 280 12.47 -3.70 14.21
CA PHE A 280 13.51 -4.73 14.28
C PHE A 280 13.50 -5.61 13.01
N MET A 281 12.34 -6.13 12.63
CA MET A 281 12.20 -6.96 11.43
C MET A 281 12.53 -6.20 10.15
N TYR A 282 12.13 -4.92 10.06
CA TYR A 282 12.44 -4.07 8.93
C TYR A 282 13.95 -3.79 8.80
N GLU A 283 14.61 -3.43 9.90
CA GLU A 283 16.05 -3.17 9.96
C GLU A 283 16.85 -4.43 9.66
N ARG A 284 16.40 -5.59 10.16
CA ARG A 284 16.97 -6.88 9.82
C ARG A 284 16.94 -7.12 8.31
N PHE A 285 15.78 -6.93 7.65
CA PHE A 285 15.68 -7.10 6.20
C PHE A 285 16.56 -6.11 5.43
N LEU A 286 16.67 -4.86 5.90
CA LEU A 286 17.57 -3.89 5.32
C LEU A 286 19.03 -4.35 5.41
N LEU A 287 19.47 -4.76 6.60
CA LEU A 287 20.85 -5.18 6.85
C LEU A 287 21.20 -6.43 6.02
N GLU A 288 20.39 -7.48 6.10
CA GLU A 288 20.57 -8.69 5.31
C GLU A 288 20.53 -8.38 3.80
N GLY A 289 19.70 -7.43 3.37
CA GLY A 289 19.59 -7.01 1.97
C GLY A 289 20.74 -6.15 1.45
N THR A 290 21.68 -5.71 2.30
CA THR A 290 22.86 -4.94 1.85
C THR A 290 23.88 -5.79 1.11
N THR A 291 23.94 -7.09 1.41
CA THR A 291 24.89 -8.04 0.84
C THR A 291 24.30 -8.85 -0.31
N GLU A 292 23.06 -8.57 -0.73
CA GLU A 292 22.30 -9.39 -1.67
C GLU A 292 21.97 -8.61 -2.95
N ASP A 293 22.20 -9.25 -4.10
CA ASP A 293 21.78 -8.72 -5.41
C ASP A 293 20.26 -8.84 -5.61
N ASP A 294 19.68 -9.93 -5.11
CA ASP A 294 18.23 -10.14 -5.12
C ASP A 294 17.61 -9.68 -3.81
N TRP A 295 16.86 -8.57 -3.89
CA TRP A 295 16.18 -7.99 -2.74
C TRP A 295 15.22 -8.95 -2.03
N THR A 296 14.76 -10.01 -2.71
CA THR A 296 13.79 -10.96 -2.13
C THR A 296 14.39 -11.86 -1.06
N LEU A 297 15.71 -12.09 -1.09
CA LEU A 297 16.38 -13.12 -0.29
C LEU A 297 16.21 -12.99 1.23
N PRO A 298 16.30 -11.79 1.84
CA PRO A 298 16.03 -11.63 3.27
C PRO A 298 14.62 -12.09 3.67
N ILE A 299 13.61 -11.74 2.86
CA ILE A 299 12.23 -12.13 3.14
C ILE A 299 12.02 -13.63 2.92
N THR A 300 12.56 -14.21 1.84
CA THR A 300 12.37 -15.65 1.58
C THR A 300 13.10 -16.50 2.61
N ARG A 301 14.30 -16.14 3.05
CA ARG A 301 15.02 -16.82 4.15
C ARG A 301 14.24 -16.74 5.46
N TRP A 302 13.70 -15.57 5.79
CA TRP A 302 12.81 -15.45 6.94
C TRP A 302 11.56 -16.32 6.79
N LEU A 303 10.91 -16.31 5.63
CA LEU A 303 9.73 -17.15 5.37
C LEU A 303 10.06 -18.63 5.49
N ASP A 304 11.23 -19.08 5.04
CA ASP A 304 11.65 -20.48 5.10
C ASP A 304 11.88 -20.90 6.55
N ALA A 305 12.58 -20.08 7.33
CA ALA A 305 12.87 -20.30 8.75
C ALA A 305 11.68 -20.03 9.68
N TYR A 306 10.62 -19.36 9.21
CA TYR A 306 9.50 -18.95 10.07
C TYR A 306 8.70 -20.15 10.56
N GLU A 307 8.56 -20.25 11.89
CA GLU A 307 7.66 -21.18 12.55
C GLU A 307 6.30 -20.54 12.73
N ALA A 308 5.25 -21.20 12.23
CA ALA A 308 3.90 -20.64 12.26
C ALA A 308 3.37 -20.59 13.69
N TYR A 309 2.92 -19.40 14.10
CA TYR A 309 2.18 -19.21 15.33
C TYR A 309 0.68 -19.37 15.07
N THR A 310 -0.02 -20.07 15.96
CA THR A 310 -1.48 -20.20 15.94
C THR A 310 -2.08 -19.37 17.06
N PRO A 311 -2.73 -18.24 16.75
CA PRO A 311 -3.32 -17.38 17.76
C PRO A 311 -4.44 -18.06 18.54
N SER A 312 -4.66 -17.62 19.76
CA SER A 312 -5.73 -18.07 20.67
C SER A 312 -7.12 -17.95 20.03
N TYR A 313 -7.38 -16.91 19.25
CA TYR A 313 -8.66 -16.68 18.55
C TYR A 313 -8.89 -17.57 17.32
N ALA A 314 -7.90 -18.40 16.94
CA ALA A 314 -8.01 -19.34 15.83
C ALA A 314 -8.48 -20.74 16.27
N LYS A 315 -8.51 -21.00 17.58
CA LYS A 315 -8.82 -22.30 18.19
C LYS A 315 -10.32 -22.49 18.41
#